data_AF-A0A2I2YFE3-F1
#
_entry.id   AF-A0A2I2YFE3-F1
#
_cell.length_a   1.000
_cell.length_b   1.000
_cell.length_c   1.000
_cell.angle_alpha   90.00
_cell.angle_beta   90.00
_cell.angle_gamma   90.00
#
_symmetry.space_group_name_H-M   'P 1'
#
loop_
_entity.id
_entity.type
_entity.pdbx_description
1 polymer ?
#
loop_
_entity_poly.entity_id
_entity_poly.type
_entity_poly.pdbx_seq_one_letter_code
_entity_poly.pdbx_strand_id
1 'polypeptide(L)' 'MPACRLGPLAAALLLSLLLFGFTLVSDKEGSCPQVNINFPQLGLCRDQCQVDSQCPGQMKCCRNGCGKVSCVTPNF' A
#
# COMPACT_ATOMS: atom_id res chain seq x y z
N MET A 1 13.09 21.58 -42.38
CA MET A 1 12.27 20.44 -41.90
C MET A 1 12.16 20.58 -40.40
N PRO A 2 11.04 21.04 -39.82
CA PRO A 2 10.94 21.17 -38.38
C PRO A 2 10.84 19.76 -37.79
N ALA A 3 11.84 19.36 -37.02
CA ALA A 3 11.78 18.12 -36.26
C ALA A 3 10.63 18.26 -35.25
N CYS A 4 9.57 17.46 -35.43
CA CYS A 4 8.47 17.34 -34.49
C CYS A 4 9.03 17.06 -33.09
N ARG A 5 9.02 18.09 -32.22
CA ARG A 5 9.32 18.00 -30.80
C ARG A 5 8.15 17.30 -30.08
N LEU A 6 7.80 16.09 -30.52
CA LEU A 6 6.74 15.26 -29.93
C LEU A 6 7.23 14.48 -28.69
N GLY A 7 8.55 14.49 -28.44
CA GLY A 7 9.18 13.74 -27.35
C GLY A 7 9.17 14.34 -25.93
N PRO A 8 9.29 15.66 -25.71
CA PRO A 8 9.52 16.18 -24.36
C PRO A 8 8.26 16.19 -23.49
N LEU A 9 7.08 16.39 -24.10
CA LEU A 9 5.80 16.40 -23.37
C LEU A 9 5.39 14.99 -22.93
N ALA A 10 5.58 13.98 -23.78
CA ALA A 10 5.30 12.59 -23.45
C ALA A 10 6.23 12.06 -22.35
N ALA A 11 7.52 12.40 -22.41
CA ALA A 11 8.49 12.06 -21.38
C ALA A 11 8.17 12.73 -20.04
N ALA A 12 7.77 14.01 -20.05
CA ALA A 12 7.34 14.73 -18.85
C ALA A 12 6.05 14.15 -18.25
N LEU A 13 5.08 13.72 -19.08
CA LEU A 13 3.86 13.04 -18.62
C LEU A 13 4.17 11.68 -17.97
N LEU A 14 5.07 10.89 -18.56
CA LEU A 14 5.49 9.60 -18.00
C LEU A 14 6.25 9.78 -16.68
N LEU A 15 7.16 10.76 -16.61
CA LEU A 15 7.90 11.06 -15.38
C LEU A 15 6.97 11.54 -14.27
N SER A 16 6.00 12.39 -14.59
CA SER A 16 4.99 12.83 -13.63
C SER A 16 4.09 11.68 -13.18
N LEU A 17 3.62 10.80 -14.08
CA LEU A 17 2.83 9.61 -13.70
C LEU A 17 3.60 8.68 -12.75
N LEU A 18 4.90 8.47 -13.01
CA LEU A 18 5.78 7.70 -12.13
C LEU A 18 5.90 8.37 -10.77
N LEU A 19 6.26 9.66 -10.72
CA LEU A 19 6.42 10.41 -9.48
C LEU A 19 5.12 10.54 -8.65
N PHE A 20 3.97 10.70 -9.31
CA PHE A 20 2.65 10.70 -8.67
C PHE A 20 2.24 9.31 -8.17
N GLY A 21 2.65 8.24 -8.85
CA GLY A 21 2.40 6.86 -8.41
C GLY A 21 3.22 6.43 -7.19
N PHE A 22 4.38 7.06 -6.96
CA PHE A 22 5.31 6.68 -5.88
C PHE A 22 4.97 7.24 -4.49
N THR A 23 4.14 8.28 -4.36
CA THR A 23 4.05 9.06 -3.09
C THR A 23 2.76 8.90 -2.28
N LEU A 24 1.81 8.05 -2.68
CA LEU A 24 0.62 7.75 -1.86
C LEU A 24 0.83 6.59 -0.88
N VAL A 25 2.03 6.46 -0.31
CA VAL A 25 2.24 5.61 0.86
C VAL A 25 1.56 6.30 2.04
N SER A 26 0.31 5.92 2.28
CA SER A 26 -0.45 6.38 3.44
C SER A 26 0.05 5.60 4.66
N ASP A 27 1.17 6.05 5.24
CA ASP A 27 1.74 5.47 6.45
C ASP A 27 1.15 6.18 7.68
N LYS A 28 0.38 5.46 8.48
CA LYS A 28 -0.03 5.96 9.81
C LYS A 28 1.08 5.71 10.82
N GLU A 29 1.10 6.51 11.89
CA GLU A 29 2.07 6.36 12.98
C GLU A 29 1.99 4.96 13.63
N GLY A 30 3.14 4.47 14.09
CA GLY A 30 3.29 3.13 14.67
C GLY A 30 3.62 2.04 13.65
N SER A 31 3.89 0.84 14.15
CA SER A 31 4.33 -0.33 13.37
C SER A 31 3.32 -1.48 13.42
N CYS A 32 3.35 -2.33 12.40
CA CYS A 32 2.54 -3.55 12.40
C CYS A 32 2.94 -4.49 13.54
N PRO A 33 1.96 -5.08 14.28
CA PRO A 33 2.26 -6.06 15.31
C PRO A 33 2.87 -7.33 14.72
N GLN A 34 3.73 -7.99 15.51
CA GLN A 34 4.28 -9.29 15.12
C GLN A 34 3.17 -10.33 15.12
N VAL A 35 3.05 -11.02 14.00
CA VAL A 35 2.06 -12.07 13.82
C VAL A 35 2.71 -13.42 14.14
N ASN A 36 2.16 -14.12 15.11
CA ASN A 36 2.56 -15.49 15.43
C ASN A 36 1.71 -16.48 14.59
N ILE A 37 2.34 -17.14 13.62
CA ILE A 37 1.69 -18.06 12.65
C ILE A 37 1.62 -19.53 13.12
N ASN A 38 1.67 -19.80 14.44
CA ASN A 38 1.64 -21.18 14.95
C ASN A 38 0.27 -21.88 14.87
N PHE A 39 -0.73 -21.29 14.21
CA PHE A 39 -2.06 -21.88 14.10
C PHE A 39 -2.39 -22.25 12.65
N PRO A 40 -2.97 -23.44 12.40
CA PRO A 40 -3.44 -23.79 11.08
C PRO A 40 -4.51 -22.79 10.62
N GLN A 41 -4.39 -22.28 9.39
CA GLN A 41 -5.36 -21.38 8.79
C GLN A 41 -6.68 -22.13 8.54
N LEU A 42 -7.58 -22.09 9.52
CA LEU A 42 -8.92 -22.67 9.39
C LEU A 42 -9.87 -21.62 8.83
N GLY A 43 -10.12 -21.66 7.51
CA GLY A 43 -11.16 -20.85 6.85
C GLY A 43 -10.69 -20.09 5.60
N LEU A 44 -11.64 -19.40 4.96
CA LEU A 44 -11.37 -18.52 3.82
C LEU A 44 -10.76 -17.21 4.31
N CYS A 45 -9.48 -16.99 3.99
CA CYS A 45 -8.82 -15.73 4.26
C CYS A 45 -8.74 -14.86 3.01
N ARG A 46 -9.14 -13.60 3.15
CA ARG A 46 -9.16 -12.59 2.10
C ARG A 46 -8.51 -11.31 2.58
N ASP A 47 -7.97 -10.56 1.63
CA ASP A 47 -7.41 -9.23 1.86
C ASP A 47 -8.57 -8.23 2.10
N GLN A 48 -8.48 -7.46 3.19
CA GLN A 48 -9.51 -6.50 3.61
C GLN A 48 -9.12 -5.04 3.37
N CYS A 49 -7.83 -4.77 3.17
CA CYS A 49 -7.27 -3.44 2.94
C CYS A 49 -6.06 -3.56 2.02
N GLN A 50 -5.54 -2.43 1.50
CA GLN A 50 -4.26 -2.39 0.80
C GLN A 50 -3.31 -1.32 1.31
N VAL A 51 -3.85 -0.27 1.94
CA VAL A 51 -3.11 0.87 2.50
C VAL A 51 -3.75 1.31 3.80
N ASP A 52 -3.00 1.94 4.70
CA ASP A 52 -3.50 2.30 6.03
C ASP A 52 -4.69 3.27 5.94
N SER A 53 -4.77 4.16 4.93
CA SER A 53 -5.91 5.08 4.76
C SER A 53 -7.27 4.40 4.63
N GLN A 54 -7.31 3.13 4.21
CA GLN A 54 -8.55 2.34 4.15
C GLN A 54 -9.01 1.87 5.53
N CYS A 55 -8.12 1.94 6.54
CA CYS A 55 -8.40 1.54 7.89
C CYS A 55 -8.86 2.72 8.75
N PRO A 56 -9.88 2.51 9.61
CA PRO A 56 -10.46 3.58 10.42
C PRO A 56 -9.48 4.05 11.50
N GLY A 57 -9.55 5.34 11.84
CA GLY A 57 -8.75 5.93 12.92
C GLY A 57 -7.24 5.78 12.69
N GLN A 58 -6.54 5.24 13.68
CA GLN A 58 -5.08 5.01 13.65
C GLN A 58 -4.70 3.58 13.22
N MET A 59 -5.66 2.75 12.80
CA MET A 59 -5.39 1.36 12.45
C MET A 59 -4.53 1.25 11.17
N LYS A 60 -3.59 0.30 11.13
CA LYS A 60 -2.72 0.04 9.97
C LYS A 60 -3.16 -1.19 9.19
N CYS A 61 -2.89 -1.20 7.89
CA CYS A 61 -3.16 -2.34 7.01
C CYS A 61 -1.97 -3.32 7.06
N CYS A 62 -2.08 -4.37 7.87
CA CYS A 62 -0.97 -5.27 8.16
C CYS A 62 -1.28 -6.70 7.74
N ARG A 63 -0.22 -7.47 7.44
CA ARG A 63 -0.35 -8.92 7.28
C ARG A 63 -0.82 -9.54 8.59
N ASN A 64 -1.67 -10.54 8.51
CA ASN A 64 -2.21 -11.30 9.63
C ASN A 64 -1.73 -12.77 9.58
N GLY A 65 -2.17 -13.56 10.56
CA GLY A 65 -1.76 -14.97 10.73
C GLY A 65 -2.19 -15.88 9.58
N CYS A 66 -2.98 -15.33 8.67
CA CYS A 66 -3.51 -15.98 7.49
C CYS A 66 -2.73 -15.65 6.20
N GLY A 67 -1.63 -14.90 6.29
CA GLY A 67 -0.89 -14.42 5.11
C GLY A 67 -1.66 -13.40 4.26
N LYS A 68 -2.80 -12.90 4.78
CA LYS A 68 -3.64 -11.85 4.16
C LYS A 68 -3.51 -10.55 4.94
N VAL A 69 -3.99 -9.45 4.37
CA VAL A 69 -3.95 -8.14 5.04
C VAL A 69 -5.29 -7.74 5.64
N SER A 70 -5.24 -7.16 6.84
CA SER A 70 -6.41 -6.65 7.57
C SER A 70 -6.04 -5.43 8.40
N CYS A 71 -7.04 -4.62 8.76
CA CYS A 71 -6.85 -3.47 9.64
C CYS A 71 -6.59 -3.94 11.08
N VAL A 72 -5.46 -3.52 11.65
CA VAL A 72 -5.06 -3.88 13.03
C VAL A 72 -4.59 -2.65 13.81
N THR A 73 -4.66 -2.75 15.13
CA THR A 73 -4.09 -1.73 16.03
C THR A 73 -2.55 -1.72 15.90
N PRO A 74 -1.93 -0.56 15.67
CA PRO A 74 -0.47 -0.45 15.59
C PRO A 74 0.20 -0.53 16.96
N ASN A 75 1.50 -0.84 16.96
CA ASN A 75 2.40 -0.66 18.09
C ASN A 75 3.10 0.71 17.99
N PHE A 76 3.17 1.45 19.09
CA PHE A 76 3.86 2.74 19.19
C PHE A 76 5.19 2.61 19.94
#